data_AF-A0A6C0UF27-F1
#
_entry.id   AF-A0A6C0UF27-F1
#
_cell.length_a   1.000
_cell.length_b   1.000
_cell.length_c   1.000
_cell.angle_alpha   90.00
_cell.angle_beta   90.00
_cell.angle_gamma   90.00
#
_symmetry.space_group_name_H-M   'P 1'
#
loop_
_entity.id
_entity.type
_entity.pdbx_description
1 polymer ?
#
loop_
_entity_poly.entity_id
_entity_poly.type
_entity_poly.pdbx_seq_one_letter_code
_entity_poly.pdbx_strand_id
1 'polypeptide(L)'
;MFEEFDTDRGQVGIGTLIVFIAMVLVAAIAAGVLVNTAGFLQATAQDAGQESVNKVTNRVDVVSEHGIVNDTGDGLAVDSLNLTVRLAAGSGSVSLEDTTIKYVSGTTARNLVYDNATTDADGTKLGNVSKYDGPAALGNDGLNNTEFAAYALEDGDDTSFPVLSGQADRYEMIINTSVVEGNGAGVSTGDSVKLEITSRSGGSTQVILTMPQQLAGKNNNDPIAL
;
A
#
# COMPACT_ATOMS: atom_id res chain seq x y z
N MET A 1 -31.91 40.74 81.15
CA MET A 1 -32.45 40.29 79.85
C MET A 1 -31.30 40.41 78.88
N PHE A 2 -30.67 39.29 78.52
CA PHE A 2 -29.55 39.28 77.58
C PHE A 2 -30.16 39.17 76.17
N GLU A 3 -29.81 40.10 75.29
CA GLU A 3 -30.16 40.03 73.88
C GLU A 3 -29.46 38.81 73.26
N GLU A 4 -30.26 37.86 72.79
CA GLU A 4 -29.80 36.74 71.99
C GLU A 4 -29.48 37.29 70.59
N PHE A 5 -28.19 37.42 70.29
CA PHE A 5 -27.74 37.82 68.96
C PHE A 5 -28.24 36.76 67.96
N ASP A 6 -29.03 37.19 66.98
CA ASP A 6 -29.69 36.39 65.94
C ASP A 6 -28.63 35.70 65.04
N THR A 7 -28.03 34.61 65.53
CA THR A 7 -26.94 33.84 64.88
C THR A 7 -27.38 33.13 63.60
N ASP A 8 -28.70 32.99 63.40
CA ASP A 8 -29.28 32.29 62.26
C ASP A 8 -28.97 32.97 60.91
N ARG A 9 -28.82 34.30 60.89
CA ARG A 9 -28.47 35.03 59.65
C ARG A 9 -27.02 34.77 59.20
N GLY A 10 -26.10 34.62 60.16
CA GLY A 10 -24.71 34.24 59.87
C GLY A 10 -24.59 32.81 59.38
N GLN A 11 -25.40 31.90 59.93
CA GLN A 11 -25.45 30.50 59.53
C GLN A 11 -25.99 30.30 58.10
N VAL A 12 -27.04 31.03 57.71
CA VAL A 12 -27.56 30.98 56.33
C VAL A 12 -26.53 31.50 55.31
N GLY A 13 -25.82 32.60 55.64
CA GLY A 13 -24.78 33.16 54.77
C GLY A 13 -23.55 32.26 54.59
N ILE A 14 -23.18 31.50 55.63
CA ILE A 14 -22.12 30.48 55.51
C ILE A 14 -22.59 29.32 54.63
N GLY A 15 -23.86 28.91 54.73
CA GLY A 15 -24.43 27.88 53.88
C GLY A 15 -24.42 28.23 52.39
N THR A 16 -24.75 29.48 52.03
CA THR A 16 -24.71 29.92 50.62
C THR A 16 -23.30 30.01 50.07
N LEU A 17 -22.32 30.45 50.86
CA LEU A 17 -20.91 30.46 50.46
C LEU A 17 -20.35 29.06 50.21
N ILE A 18 -20.73 28.08 51.04
CA ILE A 18 -20.31 26.68 50.86
C ILE A 18 -20.85 26.12 49.55
N VAL A 19 -22.13 26.33 49.26
CA VAL A 19 -22.76 25.86 48.01
C VAL A 19 -22.14 26.55 46.80
N PHE A 20 -21.83 27.84 46.90
CA PHE A 20 -21.18 28.59 45.83
C PHE A 20 -19.82 28.01 45.48
N ILE A 21 -18.97 27.76 46.49
CA ILE A 21 -17.65 27.15 46.28
C ILE A 21 -17.79 25.74 45.70
N ALA A 22 -18.71 24.93 46.23
CA ALA A 22 -18.96 23.58 45.72
C ALA A 22 -19.37 23.59 44.23
N MET A 23 -20.28 24.49 43.84
CA MET A 23 -20.73 24.63 42.46
C MET A 23 -19.59 25.05 41.53
N VAL A 24 -18.74 25.99 41.96
CA VAL A 24 -17.56 26.43 41.19
C VAL A 24 -16.58 25.27 40.99
N LEU A 25 -16.35 24.45 42.02
CA LEU A 25 -15.46 23.29 41.91
C LEU A 25 -16.00 22.22 40.95
N VAL A 26 -17.30 21.91 41.03
CA VAL A 26 -17.95 20.97 40.10
C VAL A 26 -17.90 21.50 38.67
N ALA A 27 -18.18 22.80 38.47
CA ALA A 27 -18.09 23.44 37.16
C ALA A 27 -16.66 23.39 36.59
N ALA A 28 -15.64 23.61 37.42
CA ALA A 28 -14.23 23.53 37.01
C ALA A 28 -13.83 22.11 36.57
N ILE A 29 -14.25 21.08 37.32
CA ILE A 29 -13.99 19.67 36.94
C ILE A 29 -14.72 19.33 35.64
N ALA A 30 -16.00 19.71 35.52
CA ALA A 30 -16.79 19.48 34.32
C ALA A 30 -16.18 20.16 33.09
N ALA A 31 -15.73 21.41 33.22
CA ALA A 31 -15.02 22.13 32.16
C ALA A 31 -13.71 21.43 31.79
N GLY A 32 -12.93 20.95 32.76
CA GLY A 32 -11.71 20.18 32.52
C GLY A 32 -11.96 18.91 31.70
N VAL A 33 -13.02 18.16 32.03
CA VAL A 33 -13.42 16.96 31.27
C VAL A 33 -13.89 17.32 29.85
N LEU A 34 -14.63 18.42 29.69
CA LEU A 34 -15.08 18.89 28.37
C LEU A 34 -13.91 19.28 27.48
N VAL A 35 -12.92 20.01 28.01
CA VAL A 35 -11.72 20.41 27.26
C VAL A 35 -10.88 19.20 26.88
N ASN A 36 -10.69 18.25 27.80
CA ASN A 36 -9.92 17.03 27.52
C ASN A 36 -10.59 16.17 26.43
N THR A 37 -11.92 16.00 26.52
CA THR A 37 -12.70 15.29 25.50
C THR A 37 -12.61 16.02 24.16
N ALA A 38 -12.72 17.35 24.14
CA ALA A 38 -12.60 18.14 22.91
C ALA A 38 -11.19 18.00 22.29
N GLY A 39 -10.13 18.01 23.09
CA GLY A 39 -8.76 17.80 22.63
C GLY A 39 -8.54 16.41 22.03
N PHE A 40 -9.06 15.37 22.69
CA PHE A 40 -9.01 13.99 22.18
C PHE A 40 -9.74 13.84 20.84
N LEU A 41 -10.97 14.39 20.75
CA LEU A 41 -11.76 14.36 19.53
C LEU A 41 -11.09 15.15 18.39
N GLN A 42 -10.43 16.28 18.71
CA GLN A 42 -9.70 17.07 17.73
C GLN A 42 -8.49 16.31 17.17
N ALA A 43 -7.67 15.69 18.03
CA ALA A 43 -6.54 14.88 17.60
C ALA A 43 -7.00 13.71 16.72
N THR A 44 -8.04 13.00 17.17
CA THR A 44 -8.63 11.88 16.41
C THR A 44 -9.16 12.34 15.05
N ALA A 45 -9.82 13.50 14.99
CA ALA A 45 -10.34 14.06 13.74
C ALA A 45 -9.22 14.51 12.78
N GLN A 46 -8.10 15.01 13.31
CA GLN A 46 -6.92 15.37 12.52
C GLN A 46 -6.25 14.12 11.95
N ASP A 47 -6.05 13.09 12.77
CA ASP A 47 -5.45 11.82 12.35
C ASP A 47 -6.31 11.14 11.26
N ALA A 48 -7.62 11.03 11.49
CA ALA A 48 -8.55 10.46 10.50
C ALA A 48 -8.61 11.31 9.22
N GLY A 49 -8.50 12.64 9.34
CA GLY A 49 -8.40 13.56 8.21
C GLY A 49 -7.15 13.32 7.38
N GLN A 50 -5.99 13.20 8.03
CA GLN A 50 -4.72 12.92 7.37
C GLN A 50 -4.71 11.53 6.72
N GLU A 51 -5.22 10.50 7.40
CA GLU A 51 -5.34 9.15 6.85
C GLU A 51 -6.25 9.13 5.61
N SER A 52 -7.36 9.89 5.65
CA SER A 52 -8.28 10.01 4.50
C SER A 52 -7.62 10.70 3.31
N VAL A 53 -6.84 11.77 3.55
CA VAL A 53 -6.07 12.43 2.49
C VAL A 53 -5.03 11.48 1.92
N ASN A 54 -4.25 10.82 2.78
CA ASN A 54 -3.23 9.85 2.38
C ASN A 54 -3.84 8.72 1.57
N LYS A 55 -5.02 8.21 1.91
CA LYS A 55 -5.69 7.12 1.18
C LYS A 55 -6.03 7.48 -0.27
N VAL A 56 -6.31 8.74 -0.57
CA VAL A 56 -6.68 9.18 -1.92
C VAL A 56 -5.47 9.68 -2.71
N THR A 57 -4.50 10.28 -2.02
CA THR A 57 -3.32 10.91 -2.62
C THR A 57 -2.16 9.93 -2.76
N ASN A 58 -1.90 9.11 -1.74
CA ASN A 58 -0.77 8.17 -1.73
C ASN A 58 -1.13 6.91 -2.51
N ARG A 59 -0.79 6.92 -3.79
CA ARG A 59 -0.90 5.78 -4.69
C ARG A 59 0.22 5.81 -5.72
N VAL A 60 0.46 4.68 -6.35
CA VAL A 60 1.39 4.55 -7.46
C VAL A 60 0.66 4.77 -8.78
N ASP A 61 1.35 5.40 -9.73
CA ASP A 61 0.90 5.61 -11.10
C ASP A 61 1.68 4.64 -12.01
N VAL A 62 0.98 3.95 -12.90
CA VAL A 62 1.61 3.02 -13.85
C VAL A 62 1.85 3.79 -15.14
N VAL A 63 3.11 3.88 -15.57
CA VAL A 63 3.53 4.69 -16.72
C VAL A 63 3.62 3.84 -17.97
N SER A 64 4.03 2.58 -17.82
CA SER A 64 4.18 1.67 -18.95
C SER A 64 4.00 0.23 -18.52
N GLU A 65 3.34 -0.54 -19.38
CA GLU A 65 3.19 -1.97 -19.24
C GLU A 65 3.84 -2.71 -20.42
N HIS A 66 4.62 -3.74 -20.13
CA HIS A 66 5.21 -4.62 -21.11
C HIS A 66 5.06 -6.08 -20.69
N GLY A 67 4.86 -6.97 -21.65
CA GLY A 67 4.93 -8.41 -21.44
C GLY A 67 6.22 -8.97 -22.06
N ILE A 68 6.78 -10.01 -21.46
CA ILE A 68 7.86 -10.80 -22.05
C ILE A 68 7.26 -12.12 -22.54
N VAL A 69 7.47 -12.41 -23.82
CA VAL A 69 7.01 -13.66 -24.44
C VAL A 69 8.03 -14.76 -24.15
N ASN A 70 7.57 -15.94 -23.75
CA ASN A 70 8.41 -17.13 -23.64
C ASN A 70 7.89 -18.23 -24.56
N ASP A 71 8.82 -19.06 -25.04
CA ASP A 71 8.49 -20.25 -25.82
C ASP A 71 8.44 -21.45 -24.87
N THR A 72 7.22 -21.91 -24.56
CA THR A 72 6.99 -23.05 -23.66
C THR A 72 7.00 -24.39 -24.43
N GLY A 73 7.37 -24.41 -25.71
CA GLY A 73 7.40 -25.61 -26.54
C GLY A 73 6.04 -26.03 -27.13
N ASP A 74 4.93 -25.67 -26.47
CA ASP A 74 3.56 -25.83 -26.97
C ASP A 74 3.02 -24.59 -27.70
N GLY A 75 3.79 -23.48 -27.68
CA GLY A 75 3.43 -22.21 -28.30
C GLY A 75 4.09 -21.03 -27.60
N LEU A 76 3.91 -19.84 -28.19
CA LEU A 76 4.33 -18.58 -27.59
C LEU A 76 3.25 -18.11 -26.61
N ALA A 77 3.64 -17.81 -25.38
CA ALA A 77 2.77 -17.26 -24.34
C ALA A 77 3.47 -16.11 -23.61
N VAL A 78 2.70 -15.27 -22.94
CA VAL A 78 3.25 -14.16 -22.14
C VAL A 78 3.63 -14.72 -20.78
N ASP A 79 4.92 -14.78 -20.48
CA ASP A 79 5.44 -15.39 -19.24
C ASP A 79 5.56 -14.37 -18.12
N SER A 80 6.08 -13.19 -18.40
CA SER A 80 6.33 -12.15 -17.40
C SER A 80 5.64 -10.85 -17.77
N LEU A 81 5.09 -10.15 -16.77
CA LEU A 81 4.50 -8.83 -16.90
C LEU A 81 5.37 -7.83 -16.14
N ASN A 82 5.79 -6.81 -16.85
CA ASN A 82 6.66 -5.75 -16.40
C ASN A 82 5.87 -4.45 -16.36
N LEU A 83 5.80 -3.81 -15.18
CA LEU A 83 5.07 -2.58 -14.96
C LEU A 83 6.03 -1.52 -14.42
N THR A 84 6.28 -0.48 -15.20
CA THR A 84 7.00 0.69 -14.72
C THR A 84 6.06 1.57 -13.92
N VAL A 85 6.33 1.69 -12.62
CA VAL A 85 5.56 2.49 -11.68
C VAL A 85 6.35 3.69 -11.19
N ARG A 86 5.61 4.74 -10.87
CA ARG A 86 6.12 5.93 -10.21
C ARG A 86 5.14 6.41 -9.15
N LEU A 87 5.53 7.43 -8.42
CA LEU A 87 4.65 8.13 -7.50
C LEU A 87 3.55 8.92 -8.24
N ALA A 88 2.29 8.80 -7.81
CA ALA A 88 1.22 9.62 -8.38
C ALA A 88 1.40 11.11 -8.01
N ALA A 89 0.88 12.01 -8.85
CA ALA A 89 0.98 13.45 -8.58
C ALA A 89 0.30 13.81 -7.25
N GLY A 90 1.04 14.46 -6.35
CA GLY A 90 0.56 14.86 -5.02
C GLY A 90 0.55 13.73 -3.98
N SER A 91 1.03 12.54 -4.32
CA SER A 91 1.32 11.47 -3.37
C SER A 91 2.56 11.84 -2.54
N GLY A 92 2.54 11.50 -1.25
CA GLY A 92 3.74 11.37 -0.44
C GLY A 92 4.47 10.06 -0.76
N SER A 93 5.46 9.69 0.05
CA SER A 93 6.25 8.47 -0.15
C SER A 93 5.41 7.19 -0.08
N VAL A 94 5.67 6.23 -0.98
CA VAL A 94 5.01 4.92 -1.01
C VAL A 94 6.05 3.80 -0.97
N SER A 95 5.96 2.89 -0.01
CA SER A 95 6.81 1.70 0.04
C SER A 95 6.22 0.57 -0.81
N LEU A 96 7.04 -0.04 -1.67
CA LEU A 96 6.64 -1.24 -2.41
C LEU A 96 6.63 -2.49 -1.53
N GLU A 97 7.39 -2.51 -0.43
CA GLU A 97 7.42 -3.64 0.51
C GLU A 97 6.04 -3.88 1.16
N ASP A 98 5.34 -2.79 1.50
CA ASP A 98 3.99 -2.85 2.06
C ASP A 98 2.88 -2.79 0.99
N THR A 99 3.24 -2.83 -0.30
CA THR A 99 2.29 -2.79 -1.41
C THR A 99 1.88 -4.20 -1.78
N THR A 100 0.58 -4.41 -1.98
CA THR A 100 0.04 -5.68 -2.45
C THR A 100 -0.50 -5.51 -3.87
N ILE A 101 -0.22 -6.49 -4.74
CA ILE A 101 -0.78 -6.52 -6.09
C ILE A 101 -1.79 -7.66 -6.15
N LYS A 102 -3.05 -7.35 -6.40
CA LYS A 102 -4.06 -8.36 -6.68
C LYS A 102 -4.05 -8.68 -8.17
N TYR A 103 -3.66 -9.89 -8.49
CA TYR A 103 -3.66 -10.46 -9.82
C TYR A 103 -4.97 -11.22 -10.05
N VAL A 104 -5.68 -10.92 -11.13
CA VAL A 104 -6.91 -11.63 -11.53
C VAL A 104 -6.87 -11.92 -13.02
N SER A 105 -6.92 -13.20 -13.36
CA SER A 105 -7.11 -13.70 -14.73
C SER A 105 -8.46 -14.42 -14.85
N GLY A 106 -8.77 -14.95 -16.04
CA GLY A 106 -9.97 -15.76 -16.25
C GLY A 106 -9.99 -17.07 -15.45
N THR A 107 -8.83 -17.56 -15.03
CA THR A 107 -8.64 -18.87 -14.36
C THR A 107 -8.26 -18.74 -12.89
N THR A 108 -7.54 -17.68 -12.52
CA THR A 108 -6.86 -17.59 -11.23
C THR A 108 -6.97 -16.19 -10.63
N ALA A 109 -7.10 -16.11 -9.29
CA ALA A 109 -6.97 -14.86 -8.56
C ALA A 109 -5.99 -15.04 -7.39
N ARG A 110 -4.96 -14.19 -7.30
CA ARG A 110 -3.92 -14.22 -6.27
C ARG A 110 -3.62 -12.82 -5.76
N ASN A 111 -3.18 -12.75 -4.51
CA ASN A 111 -2.53 -11.56 -3.97
C ASN A 111 -1.03 -11.81 -3.99
N LEU A 112 -0.31 -10.87 -4.56
CA LEU A 112 1.14 -10.88 -4.67
C LEU A 112 1.73 -9.89 -3.67
N VAL A 113 2.74 -10.34 -2.93
CA VAL A 113 3.53 -9.52 -2.00
C VAL A 113 4.93 -9.30 -2.56
N TYR A 114 5.56 -8.22 -2.15
CA TYR A 114 6.91 -7.91 -2.59
C TYR A 114 7.90 -8.93 -2.00
N ASP A 115 8.76 -9.48 -2.85
CA ASP A 115 9.89 -10.29 -2.42
C ASP A 115 11.22 -9.63 -2.79
N ASN A 116 12.03 -9.39 -1.76
CA ASN A 116 13.35 -8.82 -1.89
C ASN A 116 14.43 -9.86 -2.21
N ALA A 117 14.14 -11.17 -2.16
CA ALA A 117 15.14 -12.19 -2.45
C ALA A 117 15.54 -12.23 -3.93
N THR A 118 14.73 -11.61 -4.80
CA THR A 118 14.97 -11.53 -6.24
C THR A 118 15.58 -10.20 -6.67
N THR A 119 16.05 -9.36 -5.74
CA THR A 119 16.77 -8.12 -6.04
C THR A 119 17.91 -7.89 -5.05
N ASP A 120 18.97 -7.21 -5.51
CA ASP A 120 20.02 -6.75 -4.60
C ASP A 120 19.45 -5.73 -3.58
N ALA A 121 20.15 -5.47 -2.48
CA ALA A 121 19.71 -4.55 -1.43
C ALA A 121 19.43 -3.14 -1.96
N ASP A 122 20.12 -2.73 -3.03
CA ASP A 122 19.97 -1.43 -3.69
C ASP A 122 18.94 -1.45 -4.84
N GLY A 123 18.28 -2.59 -5.11
CA GLY A 123 17.29 -2.73 -6.19
C GLY A 123 17.84 -2.58 -7.61
N THR A 124 19.17 -2.48 -7.80
CA THR A 124 19.79 -2.18 -9.11
C THR A 124 19.95 -3.39 -10.03
N LYS A 125 19.76 -4.60 -9.50
CA LYS A 125 19.89 -5.86 -10.25
C LYS A 125 18.72 -6.76 -9.93
N LEU A 126 18.11 -7.28 -11.00
CA LEU A 126 17.13 -8.33 -10.92
C LEU A 126 17.83 -9.70 -10.84
N GLY A 127 17.45 -10.48 -9.84
CA GLY A 127 17.78 -11.89 -9.65
C GLY A 127 16.85 -12.81 -10.44
N ASN A 128 16.76 -14.07 -10.02
CA ASN A 128 15.93 -15.05 -10.73
C ASN A 128 14.43 -14.79 -10.47
N VAL A 129 13.63 -14.57 -11.52
CA VAL A 129 12.18 -14.38 -11.41
C VAL A 129 11.36 -15.56 -11.95
N SER A 130 12.03 -16.62 -12.42
CA SER A 130 11.41 -17.69 -13.22
C SER A 130 11.19 -18.99 -12.44
N LYS A 131 11.09 -18.95 -11.11
CA LYS A 131 10.98 -20.18 -10.30
C LYS A 131 9.59 -20.80 -10.44
N TYR A 132 9.51 -21.81 -11.29
CA TYR A 132 8.49 -22.84 -11.20
C TYR A 132 8.77 -23.73 -9.97
N ASP A 133 7.75 -24.27 -9.30
CA ASP A 133 7.87 -25.24 -8.20
C ASP A 133 8.59 -26.52 -8.66
N GLY A 134 9.91 -26.45 -8.76
CA GLY A 134 10.82 -27.53 -9.06
C GLY A 134 11.39 -28.12 -7.77
N PRO A 135 11.93 -29.35 -7.83
CA PRO A 135 12.41 -30.04 -6.64
C PRO A 135 13.41 -29.19 -5.85
N ALA A 136 13.20 -29.12 -4.52
CA ALA A 136 13.92 -28.28 -3.53
C ALA A 136 15.46 -28.44 -3.48
N ALA A 137 16.05 -29.22 -4.39
CA ALA A 137 17.47 -29.56 -4.44
C ALA A 137 18.34 -28.53 -5.20
N LEU A 138 17.76 -27.51 -5.83
CA LEU A 138 18.48 -26.54 -6.69
C LEU A 138 18.76 -25.17 -6.05
N GLY A 139 18.51 -25.01 -4.74
CA GLY A 139 18.55 -23.69 -4.09
C GLY A 139 17.25 -22.92 -4.32
N ASN A 140 16.84 -22.14 -3.32
CA ASN A 140 15.52 -21.51 -3.28
C ASN A 140 15.43 -20.17 -4.03
N ASP A 141 16.23 -19.95 -5.07
CA ASP A 141 16.30 -18.64 -5.74
C ASP A 141 15.18 -18.47 -6.77
N GLY A 142 14.16 -17.71 -6.41
CA GLY A 142 13.20 -17.09 -7.32
C GLY A 142 11.77 -16.96 -6.76
N LEU A 143 10.91 -16.25 -7.49
CA LEU A 143 9.55 -15.91 -7.08
C LEU A 143 8.64 -17.14 -6.91
N ASN A 144 7.75 -17.10 -5.92
CA ASN A 144 6.62 -18.03 -5.82
C ASN A 144 5.32 -17.47 -6.44
N ASN A 145 4.24 -18.24 -6.38
CA ASN A 145 2.93 -17.90 -6.96
C ASN A 145 2.16 -16.78 -6.23
N THR A 146 2.73 -16.26 -5.14
CA THR A 146 2.20 -15.18 -4.30
C THR A 146 3.20 -14.03 -4.17
N GLU A 147 4.24 -13.99 -4.98
CA GLU A 147 5.30 -12.99 -4.90
C GLU A 147 5.46 -12.23 -6.21
N PHE A 148 5.94 -10.99 -6.11
CA PHE A 148 6.42 -10.19 -7.23
C PHE A 148 7.78 -9.60 -6.89
N ALA A 149 8.60 -9.39 -7.93
CA ALA A 149 9.87 -8.68 -7.81
C ALA A 149 9.65 -7.21 -8.16
N ALA A 150 10.46 -6.31 -7.61
CA ALA A 150 10.56 -4.96 -8.13
C ALA A 150 12.01 -4.54 -8.14
N TYR A 151 12.43 -3.74 -9.11
CA TYR A 151 13.79 -3.23 -9.18
C TYR A 151 13.79 -1.76 -9.61
N ALA A 152 14.83 -1.02 -9.22
CA ALA A 152 14.94 0.40 -9.48
C ALA A 152 15.47 0.69 -10.88
N LEU A 153 14.72 1.46 -11.68
CA LEU A 153 15.19 2.02 -12.95
C LEU A 153 15.85 3.39 -12.72
N GLU A 154 15.24 4.19 -11.86
CA GLU A 154 15.69 5.53 -11.49
C GLU A 154 15.28 5.76 -10.03
N ASP A 155 16.23 5.94 -9.10
CA ASP A 155 16.00 6.16 -7.65
C ASP A 155 16.71 7.45 -7.19
N GLY A 156 16.83 8.42 -8.10
CA GLY A 156 17.51 9.68 -7.86
C GLY A 156 18.88 9.51 -7.18
N ASP A 157 19.15 10.37 -6.19
CA ASP A 157 20.39 10.38 -5.40
C ASP A 157 20.21 9.78 -3.98
N ASP A 158 19.01 9.33 -3.61
CA ASP A 158 18.66 9.01 -2.20
C ASP A 158 18.76 7.51 -1.84
N THR A 159 18.98 6.61 -2.81
CA THR A 159 19.05 5.14 -2.57
C THR A 159 17.92 4.66 -1.66
N SER A 160 16.70 5.09 -1.98
CA SER A 160 15.52 4.93 -1.12
C SER A 160 14.73 3.65 -1.40
N PHE A 161 15.20 2.82 -2.34
CA PHE A 161 14.61 1.52 -2.64
C PHE A 161 14.37 0.64 -1.38
N PRO A 162 13.22 -0.04 -1.26
CA PRO A 162 12.07 -0.13 -2.18
C PRO A 162 10.98 0.93 -1.93
N VAL A 163 11.36 2.13 -1.45
CA VAL A 163 10.44 3.24 -1.21
C VAL A 163 10.52 4.24 -2.36
N LEU A 164 9.38 4.56 -2.96
CA LEU A 164 9.24 5.69 -3.90
C LEU A 164 9.11 6.96 -3.06
N SER A 165 10.19 7.74 -2.96
CA SER A 165 10.25 8.96 -2.14
C SER A 165 10.09 10.23 -2.98
N GLY A 166 10.56 10.20 -4.23
CA GLY A 166 10.53 11.28 -5.20
C GLY A 166 9.56 11.06 -6.36
N GLN A 167 9.21 12.16 -7.04
CA GLN A 167 8.44 12.13 -8.31
C GLN A 167 9.29 11.67 -9.51
N ALA A 168 10.63 11.71 -9.38
CA ALA A 168 11.55 11.23 -10.40
C ALA A 168 11.74 9.72 -10.34
N ASP A 169 11.45 9.12 -9.18
CA ASP A 169 11.69 7.70 -8.95
C ASP A 169 10.78 6.85 -9.85
N ARG A 170 11.39 5.84 -10.45
CA ARG A 170 10.74 4.86 -11.32
C ARG A 170 11.26 3.48 -10.95
N TYR A 171 10.33 2.64 -10.52
CA TYR A 171 10.60 1.24 -10.24
C TYR A 171 9.86 0.39 -11.26
N GLU A 172 10.43 -0.75 -11.64
CA GLU A 172 9.74 -1.72 -12.50
C GLU A 172 9.38 -2.93 -11.66
N MET A 173 8.08 -3.21 -11.59
CA MET A 173 7.54 -4.39 -10.93
C MET A 173 7.42 -5.50 -11.95
N ILE A 174 7.87 -6.69 -11.58
CA ILE A 174 7.89 -7.87 -12.43
C ILE A 174 7.04 -8.94 -11.77
N ILE A 175 6.05 -9.40 -12.54
CA ILE A 175 5.13 -10.46 -12.14
C ILE A 175 5.35 -11.61 -13.10
N ASN A 176 5.83 -12.74 -12.59
CA ASN A 176 5.92 -13.95 -13.40
C ASN A 176 4.56 -14.65 -13.45
N THR A 177 3.89 -14.58 -14.58
CA THR A 177 2.56 -15.15 -14.77
C THR A 177 2.56 -16.66 -14.90
N SER A 178 3.63 -17.29 -15.41
CA SER A 178 3.68 -18.77 -15.50
C SER A 178 3.76 -19.41 -14.12
N VAL A 179 4.42 -18.73 -13.18
CA VAL A 179 4.49 -19.10 -11.77
C VAL A 179 3.18 -18.76 -11.04
N VAL A 180 2.62 -17.57 -11.24
CA VAL A 180 1.37 -17.14 -10.57
C VAL A 180 0.15 -17.96 -11.00
N GLU A 181 0.05 -18.31 -12.29
CA GLU A 181 -0.99 -19.21 -12.81
C GLU A 181 -0.73 -20.68 -12.45
N GLY A 182 0.52 -21.05 -12.17
CA GLY A 182 0.91 -22.43 -11.88
C GLY A 182 0.78 -23.38 -13.07
N ASN A 183 0.73 -22.85 -14.29
CA ASN A 183 0.59 -23.61 -15.53
C ASN A 183 1.92 -23.80 -16.29
N GLY A 184 3.00 -23.13 -15.86
CA GLY A 184 4.32 -23.20 -16.50
C GLY A 184 4.42 -22.54 -17.88
N ALA A 185 3.32 -21.99 -18.40
CA ALA A 185 3.25 -21.33 -19.71
C ALA A 185 2.96 -19.82 -19.61
N GLY A 186 2.30 -19.38 -18.55
CA GLY A 186 1.85 -17.99 -18.38
C GLY A 186 0.49 -17.74 -19.01
N VAL A 187 0.27 -16.52 -19.49
CA VAL A 187 -1.02 -16.09 -20.03
C VAL A 187 -1.06 -16.27 -21.54
N SER A 188 -2.15 -16.85 -22.04
CA SER A 188 -2.33 -17.12 -23.46
C SER A 188 -2.68 -15.85 -24.25
N THR A 189 -2.42 -15.90 -25.55
CA THR A 189 -2.78 -14.82 -26.48
C THR A 189 -4.28 -14.58 -26.49
N GLY A 190 -4.70 -13.32 -26.38
CA GLY A 190 -6.10 -12.91 -26.40
C GLY A 190 -6.81 -12.92 -25.04
N ASP A 191 -6.17 -13.41 -23.98
CA ASP A 191 -6.67 -13.29 -22.62
C ASP A 191 -6.41 -11.88 -22.05
N SER A 192 -7.08 -11.56 -20.95
CA SER A 192 -6.88 -10.31 -20.22
C SER A 192 -6.56 -10.58 -18.76
N VAL A 193 -5.63 -9.80 -18.21
CA VAL A 193 -5.27 -9.81 -16.80
C VAL A 193 -5.61 -8.47 -16.18
N LYS A 194 -6.29 -8.50 -15.04
CA LYS A 194 -6.53 -7.33 -14.20
C LYS A 194 -5.56 -7.35 -13.03
N LEU A 195 -4.80 -6.26 -12.89
CA LEU A 195 -3.93 -5.98 -11.77
C LEU A 195 -4.52 -4.84 -10.95
N GLU A 196 -4.61 -5.02 -9.64
CA GLU A 196 -4.97 -3.96 -8.70
C GLU A 196 -3.85 -3.80 -7.67
N ILE A 197 -3.12 -2.71 -7.80
CA ILE A 197 -2.00 -2.37 -6.92
C ILE A 197 -2.57 -1.54 -5.78
N THR A 198 -2.34 -1.96 -4.54
CA THR A 198 -2.81 -1.26 -3.34
C THR A 198 -1.62 -0.93 -2.44
N SER A 199 -1.40 0.36 -2.21
CA SER A 199 -0.40 0.86 -1.26
C SER A 199 -0.84 0.66 0.20
N ARG A 200 0.09 0.76 1.15
CA ARG A 200 -0.20 0.68 2.60
C ARG A 200 -1.24 1.68 3.10
N SER A 201 -1.25 2.88 2.53
CA SER A 201 -2.24 3.94 2.84
C SER A 201 -3.65 3.64 2.31
N GLY A 202 -3.80 2.57 1.52
CA GLY A 202 -5.07 2.16 0.92
C GLY A 202 -5.40 2.86 -0.40
N GLY A 203 -4.46 3.63 -0.95
CA GLY A 203 -4.58 4.15 -2.31
C GLY A 203 -4.34 3.02 -3.30
N SER A 204 -5.29 2.83 -4.22
CA SER A 204 -5.25 1.75 -5.21
C SER A 204 -5.24 2.27 -6.65
N THR A 205 -4.58 1.51 -7.50
CA THR A 205 -4.48 1.74 -8.94
C THR A 205 -4.80 0.45 -9.66
N GLN A 206 -5.75 0.50 -10.60
CA GLN A 206 -6.15 -0.65 -11.40
C GLN A 206 -5.59 -0.53 -12.81
N VAL A 207 -4.99 -1.62 -13.29
CA VAL A 207 -4.50 -1.76 -14.65
C VAL A 207 -5.09 -3.03 -15.26
N ILE A 208 -5.55 -2.95 -16.50
CA ILE A 208 -6.07 -4.09 -17.24
C ILE A 208 -5.18 -4.28 -18.46
N LEU A 209 -4.44 -5.38 -18.48
CA LEU A 209 -3.56 -5.74 -19.58
C LEU A 209 -4.31 -6.73 -20.48
N THR A 210 -4.29 -6.48 -21.78
CA THR A 210 -4.92 -7.38 -22.76
C THR A 210 -3.85 -7.96 -23.66
N MET A 211 -3.71 -9.28 -23.64
CA MET A 211 -2.70 -9.96 -24.43
C MET A 211 -3.08 -9.89 -25.92
N PRO A 212 -2.11 -9.66 -26.82
CA PRO A 212 -2.39 -9.62 -28.25
C PRO A 212 -2.93 -10.97 -28.73
N GLN A 213 -3.82 -10.92 -29.74
CA GLN A 213 -4.47 -12.11 -30.30
C GLN A 213 -3.49 -13.03 -31.07
N GLN A 214 -2.33 -12.50 -31.48
CA GLN A 214 -1.29 -13.25 -32.18
C GLN A 214 0.09 -12.72 -31.79
N LEU A 215 1.05 -13.63 -31.59
CA LEU A 215 2.46 -13.32 -31.35
C LEU A 215 3.32 -13.56 -32.59
N ALA A 216 2.74 -13.34 -33.78
CA ALA A 216 3.39 -13.63 -35.04
C ALA A 216 4.67 -12.78 -35.22
N GLY A 217 5.80 -13.45 -35.45
CA GLY A 217 7.10 -12.80 -35.64
C GLY A 217 7.84 -12.42 -34.36
N LYS A 218 7.34 -12.83 -33.19
CA LYS A 218 8.02 -12.67 -31.90
C LYS A 218 8.85 -13.92 -31.58
N ASN A 219 10.01 -13.71 -31.01
CA ASN A 219 10.90 -14.75 -30.51
C ASN A 219 10.82 -14.84 -28.99
N ASN A 220 11.44 -15.88 -28.43
CA ASN A 220 11.62 -16.00 -27.00
C ASN A 220 12.31 -14.75 -26.43
N ASN A 221 11.81 -14.26 -25.29
CA ASN A 221 12.27 -13.08 -24.58
C ASN A 221 12.05 -11.74 -25.32
N ASP A 222 11.21 -11.71 -26.36
CA ASP A 222 10.85 -10.45 -27.01
C ASP A 222 9.83 -9.68 -26.15
N PRO A 223 10.06 -8.37 -25.91
CA PRO A 223 9.08 -7.53 -25.26
C PRO A 223 7.89 -7.25 -26.19
N ILE A 224 6.70 -7.23 -25.61
CA ILE A 224 5.46 -6.79 -26.23
C ILE A 224 4.88 -5.64 -25.39
N ALA A 225 4.45 -4.58 -26.05
CA ALA A 225 3.64 -3.56 -25.39
C ALA A 225 2.22 -4.12 -25.18
N LEU A 226 1.65 -3.88 -24.00
CA LEU A 226 0.35 -4.38 -23.58
C LEU A 226 -0.65 -3.24 -23.34
#